data_AF-A0A7X7FNE3-F1
#
_entry.id   AF-A0A7X7FNE3-F1
#
_cell.length_a   1.000
_cell.length_b   1.000
_cell.length_c   1.000
_cell.angle_alpha   90.00
_cell.angle_beta   90.00
_cell.angle_gamma   90.00
#
_symmetry.space_group_name_H-M   'P 1'
#
loop_
_entity.id
_entity.type
_entity.pdbx_description
1 polymer ?
#
loop_
_entity_poly.entity_id
_entity_poly.type
_entity_poly.pdbx_seq_one_letter_code
_entity_poly.pdbx_strand_id
1 'polypeptide(L)'
;MKNVYARIAAVLAMVIGVMGVTAGGPVLLGRTPGWPVVAWLPVYNVAAGVITVLVTSILLWKNHRLAVPAALITLGLHTLVMIVLETVYPDAVAAQSLQAMTIRIATWLAIVGLLLLQGRRDARYAGRRTRSAV
;
A
#
# COMPACT_ATOMS: atom_id res chain seq x y z
N MET A 1 23.16 1.03 -9.55
CA MET A 1 21.80 0.45 -9.66
C MET A 1 20.77 1.57 -9.72
N LYS A 2 20.23 1.87 -10.90
CA LYS A 2 19.10 2.82 -11.03
C LYS A 2 17.86 2.11 -10.46
N ASN A 3 17.13 2.73 -9.52
CA ASN A 3 15.84 2.26 -8.98
C ASN A 3 15.84 1.33 -7.74
N VAL A 4 16.87 1.37 -6.87
CA VAL A 4 16.85 0.57 -5.61
C VAL A 4 15.62 0.88 -4.73
N TYR A 5 15.23 2.15 -4.64
CA TYR A 5 14.06 2.55 -3.84
C TYR A 5 12.75 1.96 -4.34
N ALA A 6 12.49 2.00 -5.65
CA ALA A 6 11.33 1.36 -6.26
C ALA A 6 11.32 -0.16 -6.06
N ARG A 7 12.49 -0.82 -6.04
CA ARG A 7 12.59 -2.27 -5.73
C ARG A 7 12.19 -2.56 -4.28
N ILE A 8 12.70 -1.77 -3.33
CA ILE A 8 12.32 -1.90 -1.91
C ILE A 8 10.82 -1.66 -1.75
N ALA A 9 10.30 -0.58 -2.35
CA ALA A 9 8.87 -0.26 -2.34
C ALA A 9 8.01 -1.39 -2.93
N ALA A 10 8.46 -2.02 -4.03
CA ALA A 10 7.76 -3.15 -4.64
C ALA A 10 7.71 -4.38 -3.73
N VAL A 11 8.81 -4.69 -3.03
CA VAL A 11 8.84 -5.79 -2.05
C VAL A 11 7.90 -5.49 -0.88
N LEU A 12 7.94 -4.27 -0.34
CA LEU A 12 7.02 -3.84 0.72
C LEU A 12 5.55 -3.96 0.27
N ALA A 13 5.24 -3.51 -0.95
CA ALA A 13 3.91 -3.63 -1.54
C ALA A 13 3.48 -5.10 -1.68
N MET A 14 4.38 -5.99 -2.10
CA MET A 14 4.08 -7.41 -2.22
C MET A 14 3.77 -8.03 -0.86
N VAL A 15 4.59 -7.75 0.16
CA VAL A 15 4.38 -8.27 1.53
C VAL A 15 3.05 -7.78 2.10
N ILE A 16 2.77 -6.48 2.03
CA ILE A 16 1.53 -5.93 2.59
C ILE A 16 0.29 -6.36 1.81
N GLY A 17 0.43 -6.57 0.50
CA GLY A 17 -0.63 -7.11 -0.35
C GLY A 17 -0.99 -8.54 0.02
N VAL A 18 0.02 -9.41 0.20
CA VAL A 18 -0.17 -10.79 0.68
C VAL A 18 -0.85 -10.80 2.05
N MET A 19 -0.39 -9.97 2.98
CA MET A 19 -1.03 -9.82 4.30
C MET A 19 -2.52 -9.47 4.19
N GLY A 20 -2.89 -8.58 3.27
CA GLY A 20 -4.28 -8.20 3.03
C GLY A 20 -5.16 -9.38 2.59
N VAL A 21 -4.63 -10.22 1.69
CA VAL A 21 -5.32 -11.42 1.20
C VAL A 21 -5.44 -12.47 2.30
N THR A 22 -4.37 -12.74 3.06
CA THR A 22 -4.38 -13.77 4.09
C THR A 22 -5.20 -13.38 5.32
N ALA A 23 -5.32 -12.08 5.61
CA ALA A 23 -6.15 -11.60 6.72
C ALA A 23 -7.65 -11.61 6.39
N GLY A 24 -8.03 -11.25 5.16
CA GLY A 24 -9.44 -11.20 4.75
C GLY A 24 -9.98 -12.51 4.17
N GLY A 25 -9.14 -13.29 3.49
CA GLY A 25 -9.52 -14.51 2.77
C GLY A 25 -10.21 -15.56 3.64
N PRO A 26 -9.68 -15.92 4.82
CA PRO A 26 -10.33 -16.85 5.73
C PRO A 26 -11.75 -16.43 6.12
N VAL A 27 -11.95 -15.12 6.36
CA VAL A 27 -13.26 -14.57 6.74
C VAL A 27 -14.27 -14.71 5.60
N LEU A 28 -13.83 -14.49 4.35
CA LEU A 28 -14.67 -14.69 3.16
C LEU A 28 -14.98 -16.17 2.90
N LEU A 29 -14.13 -17.09 3.35
CA LEU A 29 -14.35 -18.54 3.29
C LEU A 29 -15.23 -19.07 4.44
N GLY A 30 -15.86 -18.19 5.21
CA GLY A 30 -16.76 -18.55 6.30
C GLY A 30 -16.05 -18.93 7.61
N ARG A 31 -14.72 -18.75 7.71
CA ARG A 31 -14.03 -18.90 9.00
C ARG A 31 -14.32 -17.67 9.85
N THR A 32 -15.10 -17.84 10.91
CA THR A 32 -15.42 -16.75 11.82
C THR A 32 -14.21 -16.44 12.71
N PRO A 33 -13.64 -15.23 12.61
CA PRO A 33 -12.72 -14.79 13.63
C PRO A 33 -13.47 -14.69 14.96
N GLY A 34 -12.78 -14.95 16.08
CA GLY A 34 -13.35 -14.83 17.44
C GLY A 34 -13.66 -13.39 17.87
N TRP A 35 -13.82 -12.46 16.92
CA TRP A 35 -14.07 -11.03 17.16
C TRP A 35 -15.03 -10.46 16.10
N PRO A 36 -15.75 -9.37 16.41
CA PRO A 36 -16.66 -8.72 15.46
C PRO A 36 -15.93 -8.20 14.21
N VAL A 37 -16.47 -8.49 13.03
CA VAL A 37 -15.92 -8.00 11.76
C VAL A 37 -17.02 -7.35 10.95
N VAL A 38 -16.74 -6.13 10.50
CA VAL A 38 -17.59 -5.40 9.57
C VAL A 38 -17.61 -6.13 8.22
N ALA A 39 -18.77 -6.60 7.78
CA ALA A 39 -18.91 -7.58 6.69
C ALA A 39 -18.22 -7.19 5.37
N TRP A 40 -18.22 -5.90 5.01
CA TRP A 40 -17.59 -5.42 3.77
C TRP A 40 -16.06 -5.29 3.86
N LEU A 41 -15.50 -5.18 5.07
CA LEU A 41 -14.08 -4.91 5.28
C LEU A 41 -13.17 -6.05 4.79
N PRO A 42 -13.48 -7.35 5.01
CA PRO A 42 -12.74 -8.45 4.42
C PRO A 42 -12.72 -8.43 2.88
N VAL A 43 -13.85 -8.09 2.25
CA VAL A 43 -13.95 -7.98 0.79
C VAL A 43 -12.99 -6.92 0.28
N TYR A 44 -13.02 -5.73 0.88
CA TYR A 44 -12.09 -4.64 0.58
C TYR A 44 -10.63 -5.09 0.77
N ASN A 45 -10.31 -5.73 1.89
CA ASN A 45 -8.95 -6.13 2.24
C ASN A 45 -8.37 -7.13 1.23
N VAL A 46 -9.16 -8.13 0.82
CA VAL A 46 -8.73 -9.12 -0.17
C VAL A 46 -8.59 -8.47 -1.54
N ALA A 47 -9.57 -7.69 -1.98
CA ALA A 47 -9.53 -7.02 -3.29
C ALA A 47 -8.32 -6.08 -3.40
N ALA A 48 -8.12 -5.20 -2.42
CA ALA A 48 -6.97 -4.30 -2.38
C ALA A 48 -5.64 -5.08 -2.30
N GLY A 49 -5.61 -6.18 -1.54
CA GLY A 49 -4.45 -7.07 -1.45
C GLY A 49 -4.08 -7.70 -2.79
N VAL A 50 -5.06 -8.29 -3.49
CA VAL A 50 -4.88 -8.90 -4.82
C VAL A 50 -4.41 -7.86 -5.83
N ILE A 51 -5.05 -6.68 -5.89
CA ILE A 51 -4.64 -5.59 -6.79
C ILE A 51 -3.19 -5.16 -6.47
N THR A 52 -2.84 -5.05 -5.19
CA THR A 52 -1.50 -4.67 -4.78
C THR A 52 -0.46 -5.69 -5.23
N VAL A 53 -0.71 -6.98 -5.00
CA VAL A 53 0.23 -8.06 -5.37
C VAL A 53 0.36 -8.15 -6.89
N LEU A 54 -0.74 -8.17 -7.64
CA LEU A 54 -0.74 -8.46 -9.07
C LEU A 54 -0.47 -7.24 -9.95
N VAL A 55 -0.75 -6.03 -9.47
CA VAL A 55 -0.65 -4.80 -10.28
C VAL A 55 0.35 -3.84 -9.68
N THR A 56 0.10 -3.37 -8.46
CA THR A 56 0.88 -2.25 -7.91
C THR A 56 2.34 -2.63 -7.65
N SER A 57 2.60 -3.85 -7.15
CA SER A 57 3.96 -4.35 -6.94
C SER A 57 4.76 -4.41 -8.25
N ILE A 58 4.12 -4.82 -9.36
CA ILE A 58 4.75 -4.93 -10.68
C ILE A 58 5.04 -3.54 -11.24
N LEU A 59 4.11 -2.60 -11.09
CA LEU A 59 4.31 -1.20 -11.49
C LEU A 59 5.50 -0.57 -10.75
N LEU A 60 5.60 -0.81 -9.44
CA LEU A 60 6.72 -0.38 -8.61
C LEU A 60 8.02 -1.06 -9.06
N TRP A 61 8.01 -2.38 -9.27
CA TRP A 61 9.18 -3.15 -9.71
C TRP A 61 9.73 -2.63 -11.03
N LYS A 62 8.85 -2.31 -11.99
CA LYS A 62 9.23 -1.75 -13.29
C LYS A 62 9.55 -0.25 -13.26
N ASN A 63 9.42 0.41 -12.11
CA ASN A 63 9.55 1.87 -11.97
C ASN A 63 8.68 2.63 -13.00
N HIS A 64 7.45 2.14 -13.20
CA HIS A 64 6.53 2.67 -14.21
C HIS A 64 6.00 4.05 -13.82
N ARG A 65 5.65 4.90 -14.79
CA ARG A 65 5.09 6.25 -14.55
C ARG A 65 3.83 6.27 -13.66
N LEU A 66 3.08 5.16 -13.66
CA LEU A 66 1.87 4.99 -12.84
C LEU A 66 2.15 4.53 -11.41
N ALA A 67 3.40 4.24 -11.04
CA ALA A 67 3.75 3.74 -9.72
C ALA A 67 3.39 4.74 -8.61
N VAL A 68 3.71 6.03 -8.79
CA VAL A 68 3.39 7.08 -7.81
C VAL A 68 1.88 7.31 -7.70
N PRO A 69 1.12 7.53 -8.81
CA PRO A 69 -0.34 7.61 -8.75
C PRO A 69 -0.99 6.40 -8.08
N ALA A 70 -0.58 5.17 -8.43
CA ALA A 70 -1.14 3.95 -7.85
C ALA A 70 -0.88 3.86 -6.34
N ALA A 71 0.32 4.21 -5.89
CA ALA A 71 0.66 4.22 -4.47
C ALA A 71 -0.14 5.27 -3.68
N LEU A 72 -0.30 6.48 -4.24
CA LEU A 72 -1.09 7.55 -3.60
C LEU A 72 -2.58 7.20 -3.53
N ILE A 73 -3.16 6.64 -4.60
CA ILE A 73 -4.56 6.18 -4.61
C ILE A 73 -4.75 5.10 -3.56
N THR A 74 -3.83 4.13 -3.48
CA THR A 74 -3.95 3.03 -2.52
C THR A 74 -3.84 3.54 -1.08
N LEU A 75 -2.89 4.44 -0.80
CA LEU A 75 -2.79 5.14 0.49
C LEU A 75 -4.09 5.87 0.82
N GLY A 76 -4.61 6.67 -0.11
CA GLY A 76 -5.85 7.43 0.07
C GLY A 76 -7.05 6.53 0.38
N LEU A 77 -7.20 5.41 -0.34
CA LEU A 77 -8.26 4.44 -0.08
C LEU A 77 -8.13 3.81 1.32
N HIS A 78 -6.93 3.45 1.75
CA HIS A 78 -6.72 2.89 3.10
C HIS A 78 -7.03 3.92 4.19
N THR A 79 -6.57 5.16 4.02
CA THR A 79 -6.88 6.24 4.94
C THR A 79 -8.37 6.53 5.00
N LEU A 80 -9.06 6.54 3.85
CA LEU A 80 -10.51 6.70 3.80
C LEU A 80 -11.23 5.57 4.55
N VAL A 81 -10.83 4.32 4.31
CA VAL A 81 -11.39 3.16 5.03
C VAL A 81 -11.15 3.29 6.54
N MET A 82 -9.96 3.71 6.97
CA MET A 82 -9.70 3.95 8.39
C MET A 82 -10.67 4.97 8.99
N ILE A 83 -10.83 6.13 8.32
CA ILE A 83 -11.76 7.17 8.77
C ILE A 83 -13.18 6.61 8.89
N VAL A 84 -13.64 5.84 7.89
CA VAL A 84 -14.97 5.22 7.94
C VAL A 84 -15.11 4.26 9.11
N LEU A 85 -14.09 3.43 9.39
CA LEU A 85 -14.13 2.49 10.51
C LEU A 85 -14.21 3.21 11.86
N GLU A 86 -13.41 4.26 12.06
CA GLU A 86 -13.36 5.01 13.31
C GLU A 86 -14.59 5.91 13.53
N THR A 87 -15.22 6.41 12.47
CA THR A 87 -16.35 7.36 12.58
C THR A 87 -17.72 6.71 12.45
N VAL A 88 -17.87 5.67 11.62
CA VAL A 88 -19.16 5.04 11.32
C VAL A 88 -19.35 3.73 12.09
N TYR A 89 -18.26 3.02 12.39
CA TYR A 89 -18.30 1.70 13.03
C TYR A 89 -17.47 1.60 14.34
N PRO A 90 -17.41 2.64 15.21
CA PRO A 90 -16.50 2.66 16.36
C PRO A 90 -16.69 1.46 17.31
N ASP A 91 -17.92 0.99 17.50
CA ASP A 91 -18.26 -0.12 18.41
C ASP A 91 -18.28 -1.49 17.71
N ALA A 92 -18.24 -1.52 16.38
CA ALA A 92 -18.39 -2.74 15.58
C ALA A 92 -17.06 -3.25 14.99
N VAL A 93 -16.04 -2.39 14.93
CA VAL A 93 -14.74 -2.75 14.38
C VAL A 93 -13.81 -3.31 15.46
N ALA A 94 -13.26 -4.50 15.24
CA ALA A 94 -12.28 -5.08 16.15
C ALA A 94 -10.95 -4.32 16.10
N ALA A 95 -10.28 -4.20 17.25
CA ALA A 95 -8.97 -3.54 17.37
C ALA A 95 -7.91 -4.15 16.43
N GLN A 96 -7.99 -5.45 16.16
CA GLN A 96 -7.12 -6.17 15.23
C GLN A 96 -7.29 -5.66 13.79
N SER A 97 -8.51 -5.33 13.39
CA SER A 97 -8.78 -4.74 12.08
C SER A 97 -8.24 -3.32 11.95
N LEU A 98 -8.36 -2.50 13.00
CA LEU A 98 -7.76 -1.17 13.06
C LEU A 98 -6.24 -1.25 13.01
N GLN A 99 -5.60 -2.12 13.82
CA GLN A 99 -4.15 -2.33 13.79
C GLN A 99 -3.66 -2.75 12.39
N ALA A 100 -4.34 -3.70 11.75
CA ALA A 100 -3.99 -4.15 10.40
C ALA A 100 -4.17 -3.04 9.35
N MET A 101 -5.11 -2.10 9.55
CA MET A 101 -5.28 -0.93 8.69
C MET A 101 -4.18 0.12 8.93
N THR A 102 -3.80 0.35 10.19
CA THR A 102 -2.68 1.25 10.56
C THR A 102 -1.37 0.77 9.96
N ILE A 103 -1.05 -0.52 10.06
CA ILE A 103 0.16 -1.10 9.45
C ILE A 103 0.16 -0.87 7.93
N ARG A 104 -0.99 -1.04 7.27
CA ARG A 104 -1.15 -0.75 5.84
C ARG A 104 -0.85 0.71 5.52
N ILE A 105 -1.47 1.66 6.22
CA ILE A 105 -1.25 3.10 6.01
C ILE A 105 0.22 3.46 6.24
N ALA A 106 0.83 3.00 7.33
CA ALA A 106 2.24 3.25 7.64
C ALA A 106 3.17 2.69 6.54
N THR A 107 2.90 1.48 6.05
CA THR A 107 3.67 0.87 4.96
C THR A 107 3.52 1.66 3.67
N TRP A 108 2.32 2.11 3.34
CA TRP A 108 2.08 2.92 2.15
C TRP A 108 2.72 4.32 2.24
N LEU A 109 2.73 4.94 3.42
CA LEU A 109 3.49 6.17 3.67
C LEU A 109 4.99 5.95 3.42
N ALA A 110 5.55 4.84 3.89
CA ALA A 110 6.93 4.47 3.62
C ALA A 110 7.19 4.26 2.11
N ILE A 111 6.31 3.54 1.41
CA ILE A 111 6.38 3.33 -0.04
C ILE A 111 6.38 4.66 -0.79
N VAL A 112 5.41 5.54 -0.51
CA VAL A 112 5.33 6.88 -1.13
C VAL A 112 6.59 7.68 -0.82
N GLY A 113 7.07 7.66 0.42
CA GLY A 113 8.32 8.31 0.83
C GLY A 113 9.52 7.83 0.00
N LEU A 114 9.67 6.52 -0.19
CA LEU A 114 10.74 5.93 -1.01
C LEU A 114 10.67 6.42 -2.47
N LEU A 115 9.48 6.48 -3.06
CA LEU A 115 9.30 6.96 -4.44
C LEU A 115 9.64 8.44 -4.59
N LEU A 116 9.24 9.27 -3.61
CA LEU A 116 9.57 10.70 -3.61
C LEU A 116 11.08 10.93 -3.46
N LEU A 117 11.76 10.15 -2.61
CA LEU A 117 13.21 10.19 -2.47
C LEU A 117 13.93 9.77 -3.76
N GLN A 118 13.39 8.79 -4.48
CA GLN A 118 13.92 8.39 -5.78
C GLN A 118 13.79 9.50 -6.82
N GLY A 119 12.60 10.09 -6.97
CA GLY A 119 12.37 11.18 -7.93
C GLY A 119 13.29 12.38 -7.68
N ARG A 120 13.53 12.74 -6.41
CA ARG A 120 14.50 13.79 -6.03
C ARG A 120 15.93 13.44 -6.43
N ARG A 121 16.35 12.18 -6.33
CA ARG A 121 17.70 11.76 -6.77
C ARG A 121 17.83 11.82 -8.28
N ASP A 122 16.84 11.34 -9.01
CA ASP A 122 16.88 11.31 -10.48
C ASP A 122 16.98 12.73 -11.06
N ALA A 123 16.23 13.69 -10.50
CA ALA A 123 16.33 15.11 -10.86
C ALA A 123 17.72 15.71 -10.58
N ARG A 124 18.35 15.38 -9.44
CA ARG A 124 19.70 15.85 -9.10
C ARG A 124 20.77 15.30 -10.05
N TYR A 125 20.66 14.03 -10.45
CA TYR A 125 21.60 13.43 -11.41
C TYR A 125 21.46 14.05 -12.81
N ALA A 126 20.23 14.34 -13.24
CA ALA A 126 20.00 15.03 -14.51
C ALA A 126 20.67 16.42 -14.53
N GLY A 127 20.48 17.22 -13.47
CA GLY A 127 21.09 18.55 -13.38
C GLY A 127 22.62 18.56 -13.34
N ARG A 128 23.26 17.53 -12.77
CA ARG A 128 24.73 17.41 -12.77
C ARG A 128 25.30 17.10 -14.15
N ARG A 129 24.64 16.24 -14.95
CA ARG A 129 25.08 15.92 -16.32
C ARG A 129 25.05 17.13 -17.23
N THR A 130 24.00 17.96 -17.13
CA THR A 130 23.89 19.17 -17.96
C THR A 130 25.01 20.16 -17.65
N ARG A 131 25.42 20.29 -16.38
CA ARG A 131 26.52 21.18 -15.98
C ARG A 131 27.92 20.70 -16.37
N SER A 132 28.13 19.40 -16.57
CA SER A 132 29.43 18.86 -17.02
C SER A 132 29.59 18.84 -18.55
N ALA A 133 28.51 19.13 -19.28
CA ALA A 133 28.48 19.15 -20.76
C ALA A 133 28.56 20.58 -21.33
N VAL A 134 28.71 21.59 -20.47
CA VAL A 134 28.92 23.01 -20.77
C VAL A 134 30.28 23.39 -20.22
#